data_AF-A0A259CBH4-F1
#
_entry.id   AF-A0A259CBH4-F1
#
_cell.length_a   1.000
_cell.length_b   1.000
_cell.length_c   1.000
_cell.angle_alpha   90.00
_cell.angle_beta   90.00
_cell.angle_gamma   90.00
#
_symmetry.space_group_name_H-M   'P 1'
#
loop_
_entity.id
_entity.type
_entity.pdbx_description
1 polymer ?
#
loop_
_entity_poly.entity_id
_entity_poly.type
_entity_poly.pdbx_seq_one_letter_code
_entity_poly.pdbx_strand_id
1 'polypeptide(L)'
;NEIRDFSVDGIEFSGNDIVIKNNVIRDHWPTGDTLHPDCMQGQSGPDLPTFGPVEISGNICLSDTTAVRHSRYLQGISIFDGRWDDVRVSCNFVRPSVAHAIALYGVDNARISENAVMGWPGPVLPWIVAMPAKNGRHPTGNVITQNSAQAYLNAIHGGAQPPQKLIEAIGVYRDDAVIRAALTEPVRGVALYENAWLPPGPDMSGDSRFRKGSGPAPAAPLSVEQAKAILTRTCQR
;
A
#
# COMPACT_ATOMS: atom_id res chain seq x y z
N ASN A 1 3.31 6.26 18.85
CA ASN A 1 2.60 5.34 19.78
C ASN A 1 2.95 3.90 19.46
N GLU A 2 2.57 2.96 20.34
CA GLU A 2 2.54 1.54 20.00
C GLU A 2 1.09 1.04 20.11
N ILE A 3 0.61 0.40 19.05
CA ILE A 3 -0.69 -0.27 18.95
C ILE A 3 -0.38 -1.73 18.63
N ARG A 4 -0.81 -2.64 19.50
CA ARG A 4 -0.50 -4.06 19.37
C ARG A 4 -1.69 -4.91 19.75
N ASP A 5 -1.71 -6.14 19.25
CA ASP A 5 -2.71 -7.14 19.61
C ASP A 5 -4.14 -6.64 19.30
N PHE A 6 -4.33 -6.04 18.12
CA PHE A 6 -5.58 -5.41 17.67
C PHE A 6 -6.33 -6.31 16.67
N SER A 7 -7.64 -6.12 16.50
CA SER A 7 -8.46 -7.01 15.65
C SER A 7 -9.19 -6.34 14.49
N VAL A 8 -9.45 -5.04 14.57
CA VAL A 8 -10.06 -4.27 13.47
C VAL A 8 -8.97 -3.40 12.85
N ASP A 9 -9.21 -2.11 12.68
CA ASP A 9 -8.21 -1.19 12.18
C ASP A 9 -7.26 -0.78 13.31
N GLY A 10 -5.98 -0.60 12.98
CA GLY A 10 -5.01 -0.06 13.93
C GLY A 10 -5.32 1.41 14.24
N ILE A 11 -5.52 2.22 13.20
CA ILE A 11 -5.98 3.61 13.29
C ILE A 11 -7.03 3.84 12.21
N GLU A 12 -8.21 4.27 12.63
CA GLU A 12 -9.22 4.83 11.72
C GLU A 12 -9.15 6.37 11.78
N PHE A 13 -9.23 7.04 10.64
CA PHE A 13 -9.18 8.50 10.58
C PHE A 13 -10.16 9.11 9.56
N SER A 14 -10.71 10.27 9.92
CA SER A 14 -11.61 11.07 9.08
C SER A 14 -11.47 12.55 9.46
N GLY A 15 -11.34 13.44 8.48
CA GLY A 15 -11.24 14.87 8.72
C GLY A 15 -10.04 15.55 8.07
N ASN A 16 -9.71 16.74 8.55
CA ASN A 16 -8.70 17.63 7.97
C ASN A 16 -7.54 17.86 8.96
N ASP A 17 -6.39 18.25 8.43
CA ASP A 17 -5.19 18.59 9.21
C ASP A 17 -4.72 17.46 10.13
N ILE A 18 -4.81 16.22 9.64
CA ILE A 18 -4.47 15.01 10.38
C ILE A 18 -2.99 14.67 10.19
N VAL A 19 -2.30 14.39 11.31
CA VAL A 19 -0.91 13.92 11.30
C VAL A 19 -0.81 12.60 12.06
N ILE A 20 -0.54 11.51 11.34
CA ILE A 20 -0.31 10.17 11.88
C ILE A 20 1.16 9.82 11.68
N LYS A 21 1.98 10.00 12.72
CA LYS A 21 3.42 9.82 12.59
C LYS A 21 4.07 8.96 13.67
N ASN A 22 5.13 8.25 13.27
CA ASN A 22 6.03 7.51 14.16
C ASN A 22 5.29 6.52 15.09
N ASN A 23 4.27 5.83 14.57
CA ASN A 23 3.58 4.75 15.27
C ASN A 23 4.15 3.39 14.90
N VAL A 24 4.09 2.45 15.84
CA VAL A 24 4.31 1.02 15.60
C VAL A 24 2.97 0.33 15.78
N ILE A 25 2.45 -0.27 14.71
CA ILE A 25 1.17 -0.98 14.65
C ILE A 25 1.49 -2.42 14.30
N ARG A 26 1.21 -3.37 15.20
CA ARG A 26 1.64 -4.76 15.01
C ARG A 26 0.73 -5.83 15.60
N ASP A 27 0.89 -7.06 15.11
CA ASP A 27 0.25 -8.27 15.64
C ASP A 27 -1.28 -8.18 15.60
N HIS A 28 -1.82 -8.31 14.39
CA HIS A 28 -3.25 -8.27 14.12
C HIS A 28 -3.93 -9.63 14.32
N TRP A 29 -5.03 -9.66 15.08
CA TRP A 29 -5.83 -10.83 15.39
C TRP A 29 -7.15 -10.86 14.61
N PRO A 30 -7.46 -11.94 13.87
CA PRO A 30 -8.75 -12.06 13.19
C PRO A 30 -9.94 -11.90 14.14
N THR A 31 -10.93 -11.11 13.75
CA THR A 31 -12.22 -10.92 14.43
C THR A 31 -13.12 -12.16 14.41
N GLY A 32 -12.88 -13.08 13.47
CA GLY A 32 -13.73 -14.25 13.23
C GLY A 32 -14.87 -14.01 12.23
N ASP A 33 -15.01 -12.79 11.72
CA ASP A 33 -15.91 -12.42 10.62
C ASP A 33 -15.13 -12.19 9.31
N THR A 34 -15.80 -11.64 8.29
CA THR A 34 -15.23 -11.35 6.97
C THR A 34 -14.74 -9.91 6.83
N LEU A 35 -14.50 -9.21 7.94
CA LEU A 35 -13.98 -7.85 7.90
C LEU A 35 -12.57 -7.85 7.27
N HIS A 36 -12.28 -6.79 6.51
CA HIS A 36 -10.95 -6.49 6.01
C HIS A 36 -10.37 -5.39 6.92
N PRO A 37 -9.52 -5.75 7.90
CA PRO A 37 -8.89 -4.78 8.78
C PRO A 37 -7.72 -4.11 8.10
N ASP A 38 -7.46 -2.86 8.47
CA ASP A 38 -6.37 -2.06 7.95
C ASP A 38 -5.40 -1.66 9.06
N CYS A 39 -4.15 -1.46 8.68
CA CYS A 39 -3.21 -0.85 9.60
C CYS A 39 -3.61 0.58 9.93
N MET A 40 -3.97 1.33 8.88
CA MET A 40 -4.50 2.68 8.96
C MET A 40 -5.51 2.88 7.84
N GLN A 41 -6.76 3.17 8.18
CA GLN A 41 -7.81 3.41 7.20
C GLN A 41 -8.36 4.83 7.30
N GLY A 42 -8.35 5.53 6.18
CA GLY A 42 -9.13 6.75 6.02
C GLY A 42 -10.57 6.39 5.70
N GLN A 43 -11.48 6.69 6.63
CA GLN A 43 -12.91 6.51 6.42
C GLN A 43 -13.58 7.80 5.98
N SER A 44 -14.43 7.67 4.96
CA SER A 44 -15.28 8.75 4.49
C SER A 44 -16.52 8.18 3.81
N GLY A 45 -17.56 8.99 3.68
CA GLY A 45 -18.81 8.64 3.02
C GLY A 45 -18.97 9.39 1.69
N PRO A 46 -19.83 8.90 0.78
CA PRO A 46 -20.06 9.55 -0.51
C PRO A 46 -20.61 10.99 -0.38
N ASP A 47 -21.36 11.26 0.71
CA ASP A 47 -21.99 12.56 0.99
C ASP A 47 -21.22 13.40 2.03
N LEU A 48 -20.05 12.94 2.45
CA LEU A 48 -19.17 13.69 3.35
C LEU A 48 -18.35 14.73 2.57
N PRO A 49 -17.89 15.81 3.24
CA PRO A 49 -17.01 16.78 2.60
C PRO A 49 -15.70 16.12 2.13
N THR A 50 -14.97 16.82 1.26
CA THR A 50 -13.59 16.45 0.95
C THR A 50 -12.73 16.56 2.22
N PHE A 51 -12.01 15.48 2.54
CA PHE A 51 -11.07 15.43 3.65
C PHE A 51 -9.63 15.70 3.20
N GLY A 52 -8.84 16.34 4.06
CA GLY A 52 -7.47 16.74 3.75
C GLY A 52 -7.12 18.11 4.33
N PRO A 53 -5.84 18.43 4.53
CA PRO A 53 -4.66 17.60 4.25
C PRO A 53 -4.46 16.48 5.30
N VAL A 54 -3.78 15.39 4.90
CA VAL A 54 -3.39 14.30 5.79
C VAL A 54 -1.92 13.93 5.59
N GLU A 55 -1.17 13.82 6.69
CA GLU A 55 0.19 13.30 6.70
C GLU A 55 0.26 11.96 7.43
N ILE A 56 0.76 10.92 6.75
CA ILE A 56 1.03 9.59 7.30
C ILE A 56 2.51 9.30 7.11
N SER A 57 3.31 9.48 8.16
CA SER A 57 4.78 9.44 8.04
C SER A 57 5.53 8.67 9.13
N GLY A 58 6.58 7.93 8.76
CA GLY A 58 7.45 7.28 9.73
C GLY A 58 6.81 6.10 10.47
N ASN A 59 5.66 5.59 10.04
CA ASN A 59 4.96 4.52 10.74
C ASN A 59 5.47 3.14 10.33
N ILE A 60 5.35 2.19 11.24
CA ILE A 60 5.67 0.77 11.03
C ILE A 60 4.40 -0.02 11.20
N CYS A 61 4.05 -0.76 10.15
CA CYS A 61 2.93 -1.67 10.12
C CYS A 61 3.43 -3.10 9.90
N LEU A 62 3.16 -4.00 10.84
CA LEU A 62 3.57 -5.40 10.80
C LEU A 62 2.39 -6.31 11.13
N SER A 63 1.90 -7.09 10.17
CA SER A 63 0.77 -7.99 10.46
C SER A 63 1.06 -8.99 11.58
N ASP A 64 2.30 -9.49 11.63
CA ASP A 64 2.77 -10.42 12.66
C ASP A 64 4.26 -10.17 12.91
N THR A 65 4.68 -10.24 14.17
CA THR A 65 6.09 -10.19 14.60
C THR A 65 6.61 -11.54 15.09
N THR A 66 5.74 -12.54 15.17
CA THR A 66 6.08 -13.90 15.60
C THR A 66 6.09 -14.88 14.41
N ALA A 67 6.71 -16.05 14.61
CA ALA A 67 6.76 -17.10 13.60
C ALA A 67 5.41 -17.73 13.28
N VAL A 68 4.47 -17.67 14.24
CA VAL A 68 3.12 -18.21 14.06
C VAL A 68 2.24 -17.09 13.48
N ARG A 69 1.98 -17.17 12.17
CA ARG A 69 1.07 -16.25 11.49
C ARG A 69 -0.35 -16.44 12.01
N HIS A 70 -0.91 -15.40 12.60
CA HIS A 70 -2.30 -15.32 13.05
C HIS A 70 -3.09 -14.33 12.19
N SER A 71 -2.46 -13.25 11.71
CA SER A 71 -3.11 -12.32 10.79
C SER A 71 -3.37 -12.97 9.43
N ARG A 72 -4.60 -12.79 8.93
CA ARG A 72 -5.06 -13.33 7.64
C ARG A 72 -5.48 -12.28 6.65
N TYR A 73 -6.07 -11.18 7.12
CA TYR A 73 -6.77 -10.21 6.27
C TYR A 73 -6.24 -8.79 6.39
N LEU A 74 -5.23 -8.54 7.24
CA LEU A 74 -4.70 -7.19 7.48
C LEU A 74 -4.16 -6.57 6.19
N GLN A 75 -4.76 -5.45 5.80
CA GLN A 75 -4.33 -4.50 4.80
C GLN A 75 -3.41 -3.44 5.43
N GLY A 76 -2.78 -2.62 4.61
CA GLY A 76 -1.82 -1.62 5.07
C GLY A 76 -2.45 -0.26 5.33
N ILE A 77 -2.05 0.73 4.54
CA ILE A 77 -2.56 2.11 4.60
C ILE A 77 -3.55 2.29 3.48
N SER A 78 -4.81 2.56 3.79
CA SER A 78 -5.87 2.58 2.78
C SER A 78 -6.80 3.78 2.90
N ILE A 79 -7.32 4.18 1.75
CA ILE A 79 -8.49 5.04 1.58
C ILE A 79 -9.29 4.43 0.43
N PHE A 80 -10.50 3.92 0.71
CA PHE A 80 -11.35 3.27 -0.29
C PHE A 80 -12.53 4.12 -0.75
N ASP A 81 -12.95 5.09 0.07
CA ASP A 81 -14.21 5.79 -0.08
C ASP A 81 -14.10 7.30 0.19
N GLY A 82 -15.10 8.02 -0.29
CA GLY A 82 -15.26 9.47 -0.14
C GLY A 82 -14.36 10.29 -1.06
N ARG A 83 -14.17 11.57 -0.68
CA ARG A 83 -13.30 12.51 -1.39
C ARG A 83 -12.17 12.93 -0.47
N TRP A 84 -10.95 12.86 -0.99
CA TRP A 84 -9.75 13.22 -0.25
C TRP A 84 -8.84 14.05 -1.14
N ASP A 85 -8.16 15.01 -0.55
CA ASP A 85 -7.22 15.91 -1.20
C ASP A 85 -5.97 16.10 -0.31
N ASP A 86 -4.81 16.27 -0.93
CA ASP A 86 -3.51 16.48 -0.25
C ASP A 86 -3.18 15.41 0.83
N VAL A 87 -3.18 14.14 0.42
CA VAL A 87 -2.77 13.02 1.28
C VAL A 87 -1.31 12.66 1.00
N ARG A 88 -0.45 12.77 2.02
CA ARG A 88 0.96 12.41 1.97
C ARG A 88 1.19 11.12 2.76
N VAL A 89 1.61 10.06 2.06
CA VAL A 89 2.01 8.78 2.67
C VAL A 89 3.50 8.60 2.41
N SER A 90 4.33 9.00 3.37
CA SER A 90 5.77 9.01 3.20
C SER A 90 6.51 8.20 4.25
N CYS A 91 7.61 7.55 3.89
CA CYS A 91 8.49 6.98 4.91
C CYS A 91 7.79 6.00 5.87
N ASN A 92 6.93 5.13 5.36
CA ASN A 92 6.32 4.05 6.16
C ASN A 92 6.92 2.70 5.79
N PHE A 93 7.01 1.81 6.78
CA PHE A 93 7.25 0.39 6.56
C PHE A 93 5.92 -0.35 6.67
N VAL A 94 5.52 -1.09 5.62
CA VAL A 94 4.23 -1.78 5.60
C VAL A 94 4.39 -3.24 5.19
N ARG A 95 4.04 -4.15 6.10
CA ARG A 95 3.99 -5.59 5.88
C ARG A 95 2.60 -6.14 6.22
N PRO A 96 1.66 -6.08 5.26
CA PRO A 96 0.32 -6.59 5.45
C PRO A 96 0.30 -8.13 5.29
N SER A 97 -0.85 -8.72 5.58
CA SER A 97 -1.13 -10.14 5.28
C SER A 97 -1.76 -10.36 3.91
N VAL A 98 -2.32 -9.31 3.30
CA VAL A 98 -2.98 -9.35 2.00
C VAL A 98 -2.48 -8.22 1.08
N ALA A 99 -3.17 -7.99 -0.02
CA ALA A 99 -2.65 -7.33 -1.19
C ALA A 99 -2.62 -5.78 -1.13
N HIS A 100 -3.62 -5.15 -0.49
CA HIS A 100 -3.67 -3.70 -0.35
C HIS A 100 -2.69 -3.21 0.71
N ALA A 101 -1.45 -2.90 0.32
CA ALA A 101 -0.44 -2.40 1.27
C ALA A 101 -0.45 -0.89 1.38
N ILE A 102 -0.45 -0.17 0.26
CA ILE A 102 -0.79 1.25 0.24
C ILE A 102 -1.78 1.44 -0.91
N ALA A 103 -3.02 1.78 -0.59
CA ALA A 103 -4.13 1.74 -1.53
C ALA A 103 -4.99 2.99 -1.40
N LEU A 104 -4.85 3.93 -2.33
CA LEU A 104 -5.59 5.20 -2.33
C LEU A 104 -6.58 5.25 -3.50
N TYR A 105 -7.88 5.21 -3.23
CA TYR A 105 -8.93 5.19 -4.24
C TYR A 105 -9.62 6.55 -4.30
N GLY A 106 -9.52 7.23 -5.43
CA GLY A 106 -10.21 8.52 -5.66
C GLY A 106 -9.65 9.72 -4.89
N VAL A 107 -8.42 9.60 -4.38
CA VAL A 107 -7.69 10.68 -3.71
C VAL A 107 -7.04 11.58 -4.76
N ASP A 108 -7.19 12.88 -4.61
CA ASP A 108 -6.52 13.90 -5.44
C ASP A 108 -5.28 14.45 -4.73
N ASN A 109 -4.30 14.91 -5.51
CA ASN A 109 -3.04 15.51 -5.08
C ASN A 109 -2.26 14.70 -4.03
N ALA A 110 -2.36 13.36 -4.09
CA ALA A 110 -1.64 12.49 -3.16
C ALA A 110 -0.18 12.29 -3.54
N ARG A 111 0.69 12.20 -2.53
CA ARG A 111 2.08 11.75 -2.69
C ARG A 111 2.33 10.49 -1.88
N ILE A 112 2.62 9.38 -2.56
CA ILE A 112 3.06 8.12 -1.94
C ILE A 112 4.57 7.98 -2.20
N SER A 113 5.40 8.23 -1.19
CA SER A 113 6.85 8.31 -1.38
C SER A 113 7.70 7.61 -0.32
N GLU A 114 8.87 7.12 -0.73
CA GLU A 114 9.89 6.60 0.20
C GLU A 114 9.37 5.51 1.17
N ASN A 115 8.32 4.77 0.80
CA ASN A 115 7.79 3.69 1.61
C ASN A 115 8.49 2.36 1.29
N ALA A 116 8.60 1.49 2.29
CA ALA A 116 9.04 0.10 2.13
C ALA A 116 7.86 -0.85 2.31
N VAL A 117 7.45 -1.51 1.23
CA VAL A 117 6.32 -2.44 1.20
C VAL A 117 6.83 -3.85 0.89
N MET A 118 6.61 -4.77 1.80
CA MET A 118 6.98 -6.17 1.62
C MET A 118 6.04 -7.05 2.44
N GLY A 119 5.56 -8.12 1.84
CA GLY A 119 4.57 -9.02 2.43
C GLY A 119 5.19 -10.29 2.92
N TRP A 120 4.31 -11.24 3.19
CA TRP A 120 4.68 -12.63 3.42
C TRP A 120 4.81 -13.37 2.09
N PRO A 121 5.60 -14.45 2.03
CA PRO A 121 5.52 -15.39 0.91
C PRO A 121 4.09 -15.85 0.72
N GLY A 122 3.57 -15.75 -0.50
CA GLY A 122 2.19 -16.06 -0.80
C GLY A 122 1.85 -15.86 -2.28
N PRO A 123 0.64 -16.29 -2.69
CA PRO A 123 0.20 -16.22 -4.08
C PRO A 123 -0.16 -14.81 -4.55
N VAL A 124 -0.36 -13.86 -3.61
CA VAL A 124 -0.70 -12.47 -3.91
C VAL A 124 0.33 -11.57 -3.27
N LEU A 125 0.88 -10.66 -4.08
CA LEU A 125 1.89 -9.72 -3.64
C LEU A 125 1.23 -8.44 -3.11
N PRO A 126 1.72 -7.89 -1.99
CA PRO A 126 1.30 -6.57 -1.57
C PRO A 126 1.73 -5.51 -2.58
N TRP A 127 0.80 -4.61 -2.90
CA TRP A 127 1.00 -3.55 -3.87
C TRP A 127 0.84 -2.15 -3.29
N ILE A 128 1.48 -1.21 -3.97
CA ILE A 128 1.20 0.23 -3.89
C ILE A 128 0.32 0.62 -5.07
N VAL A 129 -0.75 1.38 -4.82
CA VAL A 129 -1.65 1.84 -5.87
C VAL A 129 -2.39 3.15 -5.54
N ALA A 130 -2.60 3.96 -6.56
CA ALA A 130 -3.66 4.98 -6.62
C ALA A 130 -4.68 4.59 -7.71
N MET A 131 -5.93 4.35 -7.34
CA MET A 131 -7.01 3.88 -8.24
C MET A 131 -8.12 4.92 -8.38
N PRO A 132 -8.99 4.79 -9.41
CA PRO A 132 -10.25 5.51 -9.43
C PRO A 132 -11.08 5.22 -8.17
N ALA A 133 -11.90 6.19 -7.75
CA ALA A 133 -12.93 5.98 -6.74
C ALA A 133 -13.91 4.89 -7.18
N LYS A 134 -14.70 4.33 -6.25
CA LYS A 134 -15.75 3.35 -6.57
C LYS A 134 -16.78 3.85 -7.59
N ASN A 135 -16.96 5.17 -7.72
CA ASN A 135 -17.82 5.78 -8.74
C ASN A 135 -17.13 6.02 -10.10
N GLY A 136 -15.90 5.51 -10.30
CA GLY A 136 -15.14 5.62 -11.54
C GLY A 136 -14.35 6.92 -11.72
N ARG A 137 -14.45 7.89 -10.80
CA ARG A 137 -13.67 9.12 -10.86
C ARG A 137 -12.18 8.81 -10.70
N HIS A 138 -11.40 9.09 -11.73
CA HIS A 138 -9.94 8.97 -11.66
C HIS A 138 -9.35 9.98 -10.67
N PRO A 139 -8.25 9.62 -9.99
CA PRO A 139 -7.48 10.59 -9.22
C PRO A 139 -6.85 11.62 -10.15
N THR A 140 -6.44 12.76 -9.59
CA THR A 140 -5.72 13.83 -10.28
C THR A 140 -4.51 14.29 -9.48
N GLY A 141 -3.40 14.58 -10.15
CA GLY A 141 -2.20 15.12 -9.48
C GLY A 141 -1.45 14.15 -8.57
N ASN A 142 -1.74 12.84 -8.63
CA ASN A 142 -1.10 11.87 -7.75
C ASN A 142 0.31 11.50 -8.21
N VAL A 143 1.20 11.30 -7.24
CA VAL A 143 2.59 10.91 -7.46
C VAL A 143 2.93 9.69 -6.62
N ILE A 144 3.48 8.66 -7.27
CA ILE A 144 4.04 7.46 -6.62
C ILE A 144 5.52 7.40 -6.97
N THR A 145 6.39 7.64 -5.99
CA THR A 145 7.82 7.79 -6.27
C THR A 145 8.73 7.29 -5.17
N GLN A 146 9.95 6.86 -5.52
CA GLN A 146 11.00 6.49 -4.55
C GLN A 146 10.60 5.39 -3.54
N ASN A 147 9.52 4.64 -3.78
CA ASN A 147 9.12 3.53 -2.93
C ASN A 147 9.95 2.28 -3.23
N SER A 148 9.92 1.30 -2.34
CA SER A 148 10.45 -0.04 -2.55
C SER A 148 9.36 -1.05 -2.23
N ALA A 149 8.81 -1.72 -3.25
CA ALA A 149 7.65 -2.59 -3.09
C ALA A 149 7.77 -3.88 -3.92
N GLN A 150 7.04 -4.92 -3.54
CA GLN A 150 6.93 -6.13 -4.36
C GLN A 150 6.06 -5.92 -5.60
N ALA A 151 5.06 -5.04 -5.55
CA ALA A 151 4.17 -4.79 -6.68
C ALA A 151 3.66 -3.34 -6.73
N TYR A 152 3.33 -2.90 -7.95
CA TYR A 152 2.72 -1.61 -8.24
C TYR A 152 1.64 -1.80 -9.30
N LEU A 153 0.37 -1.55 -8.97
CA LEU A 153 -0.71 -1.76 -9.94
C LEU A 153 -0.69 -0.69 -11.05
N ASN A 154 -0.33 0.56 -10.72
CA ASN A 154 -0.19 1.64 -11.72
C ASN A 154 0.95 1.38 -12.73
N ALA A 155 1.78 0.36 -12.53
CA ALA A 155 2.84 -0.05 -13.46
C ALA A 155 2.39 -1.03 -14.53
N ILE A 156 1.19 -1.61 -14.40
CA ILE A 156 0.63 -2.61 -15.33
C ILE A 156 0.61 -2.08 -16.77
N HIS A 157 0.38 -0.78 -16.93
CA HIS A 157 0.43 -0.08 -18.20
C HIS A 157 1.69 0.78 -18.33
N GLY A 158 2.13 0.99 -19.58
CA GLY A 158 3.27 1.87 -19.91
C GLY A 158 4.65 1.29 -19.58
N GLY A 159 4.72 0.02 -19.18
CA GLY A 159 5.98 -0.69 -18.89
C GLY A 159 6.42 -1.61 -20.03
N ALA A 160 7.54 -2.29 -19.83
CA ALA A 160 8.12 -3.21 -20.81
C ALA A 160 7.43 -4.59 -20.89
N GLN A 161 6.65 -4.96 -19.89
CA GLN A 161 5.95 -6.25 -19.84
C GLN A 161 4.49 -6.09 -20.31
N PRO A 162 3.88 -7.09 -20.96
CA PRO A 162 2.46 -7.08 -21.27
C PRO A 162 1.60 -6.95 -19.99
N PRO A 163 0.52 -6.14 -19.99
CA PRO A 163 -0.34 -5.93 -18.83
C PRO A 163 -0.81 -7.23 -18.17
N GLN A 164 -1.28 -8.20 -18.96
CA GLN A 164 -1.78 -9.47 -18.46
C GLN A 164 -0.71 -10.26 -17.69
N LYS A 165 0.53 -10.23 -18.16
CA LYS A 165 1.65 -10.91 -17.49
C LYS A 165 1.96 -10.27 -16.13
N LEU A 166 1.87 -8.95 -16.03
CA LEU A 166 2.04 -8.25 -14.75
C LEU A 166 0.87 -8.54 -13.79
N ILE A 167 -0.37 -8.55 -14.28
CA ILE A 167 -1.56 -8.91 -13.49
C ILE A 167 -1.41 -10.31 -12.88
N GLU A 168 -0.96 -11.28 -13.68
CA GLU A 168 -0.72 -12.65 -13.24
C GLU A 168 0.44 -12.74 -12.25
N ALA A 169 1.56 -12.05 -12.51
CA ALA A 169 2.73 -12.06 -11.63
C ALA A 169 2.48 -11.39 -10.28
N ILE A 170 1.65 -10.35 -10.24
CA ILE A 170 1.23 -9.68 -8.99
C ILE A 170 0.26 -10.55 -8.19
N GLY A 171 -0.46 -11.46 -8.87
CA GLY A 171 -1.45 -12.32 -8.25
C GLY A 171 -2.75 -11.61 -7.96
N VAL A 172 -3.14 -10.61 -8.77
CA VAL A 172 -4.47 -9.98 -8.65
C VAL A 172 -5.53 -11.09 -8.75
N TYR A 173 -6.35 -11.25 -7.71
CA TYR A 173 -7.32 -12.36 -7.61
C TYR A 173 -8.15 -12.48 -8.89
N ARG A 174 -8.35 -13.71 -9.37
CA ARG A 174 -9.16 -13.95 -10.58
C ARG A 174 -10.59 -13.45 -10.43
N ASP A 175 -11.11 -13.53 -9.21
CA ASP A 175 -12.50 -13.20 -8.91
C ASP A 175 -12.70 -11.73 -8.48
N ASP A 176 -11.63 -10.94 -8.39
CA ASP A 176 -11.74 -9.49 -8.16
C ASP A 176 -12.03 -8.77 -9.48
N ALA A 177 -13.27 -8.90 -9.94
CA ALA A 177 -13.74 -8.32 -11.19
C ALA A 177 -13.61 -6.79 -11.21
N VAL A 178 -13.74 -6.13 -10.05
CA VAL A 178 -13.68 -4.67 -9.95
C VAL A 178 -12.25 -4.17 -10.20
N ILE A 179 -11.26 -4.73 -9.51
CA ILE A 179 -9.86 -4.36 -9.73
C ILE A 179 -9.44 -4.74 -11.15
N ARG A 180 -9.81 -5.93 -11.63
CA ARG A 180 -9.47 -6.35 -13.00
C ARG A 180 -10.06 -5.44 -14.07
N ALA A 181 -11.32 -5.03 -13.93
CA ALA A 181 -11.94 -4.08 -14.83
C ALA A 181 -11.23 -2.72 -14.79
N ALA A 182 -10.82 -2.25 -13.61
CA ALA A 182 -10.08 -1.00 -13.49
C ALA A 182 -8.64 -1.05 -14.04
N LEU A 183 -8.11 -2.26 -14.28
CA LEU A 183 -6.78 -2.50 -14.83
C LEU A 183 -6.77 -2.81 -16.33
N THR A 184 -7.92 -2.82 -17.00
CA THR A 184 -7.97 -2.98 -18.47
C THR A 184 -7.40 -1.77 -19.21
N GLU A 185 -7.46 -0.59 -18.58
CA GLU A 185 -6.95 0.67 -19.11
C GLU A 185 -5.97 1.35 -18.14
N PRO A 186 -5.09 2.25 -18.62
CA PRO A 186 -4.21 3.02 -17.74
C PRO A 186 -5.01 3.91 -16.77
N VAL A 187 -4.67 3.84 -15.48
CA VAL A 187 -5.20 4.79 -14.50
C VAL A 187 -4.60 6.17 -14.75
N ARG A 188 -5.46 7.11 -15.17
CA ARG A 188 -5.09 8.51 -15.41
C ARG A 188 -4.84 9.27 -14.10
N GLY A 189 -4.07 10.36 -14.21
CA GLY A 189 -3.80 11.29 -13.12
C GLY A 189 -2.82 10.79 -12.06
N VAL A 190 -2.06 9.72 -12.37
CA VAL A 190 -1.01 9.16 -11.52
C VAL A 190 0.31 9.19 -12.26
N ALA A 191 1.30 9.90 -11.71
CA ALA A 191 2.69 9.85 -12.15
C ALA A 191 3.46 8.80 -11.33
N LEU A 192 4.27 8.00 -12.01
CA LEU A 192 5.04 6.91 -11.42
C LEU A 192 6.49 6.99 -11.89
N TYR A 193 7.45 7.19 -10.97
CA TYR A 193 8.88 7.33 -11.31
C TYR A 193 9.79 7.00 -10.13
N GLU A 194 11.02 6.59 -10.42
CA GLU A 194 12.10 6.34 -9.43
C GLU A 194 11.78 5.29 -8.34
N ASN A 195 10.83 4.40 -8.59
CA ASN A 195 10.48 3.35 -7.64
C ASN A 195 11.44 2.16 -7.73
N ALA A 196 11.44 1.31 -6.71
CA ALA A 196 12.17 0.06 -6.70
C ALA A 196 11.21 -1.14 -6.61
N TRP A 197 11.50 -2.18 -7.38
CA TRP A 197 10.80 -3.47 -7.28
C TRP A 197 11.62 -4.46 -6.43
N LEU A 198 10.93 -5.26 -5.61
CA LEU A 198 11.52 -6.24 -4.71
C LEU A 198 11.12 -7.67 -5.11
N PRO A 199 12.05 -8.63 -5.25
CA PRO A 199 11.72 -10.05 -5.38
C PRO A 199 10.95 -10.57 -4.15
N PRO A 200 10.03 -11.54 -4.27
CA PRO A 200 9.60 -12.25 -5.47
C PRO A 200 8.61 -11.48 -6.39
N GLY A 201 8.62 -10.15 -6.41
CA GLY A 201 7.86 -9.34 -7.36
C GLY A 201 8.24 -9.52 -8.83
N PRO A 202 7.36 -9.08 -9.77
CA PRO A 202 7.67 -9.09 -11.19
C PRO A 202 8.96 -8.33 -11.49
N ASP A 203 9.73 -8.83 -12.44
CA ASP A 203 10.92 -8.16 -12.93
C ASP A 203 10.53 -6.91 -13.75
N MET A 204 10.86 -5.74 -13.21
CA MET A 204 10.61 -4.43 -13.84
C MET A 204 11.90 -3.82 -14.41
N SER A 205 12.96 -4.60 -14.65
CA SER A 205 14.26 -4.11 -15.16
C SER A 205 14.19 -3.39 -16.51
N GLY A 206 13.18 -3.67 -17.33
CA GLY A 206 12.95 -2.98 -18.61
C GLY A 206 12.14 -1.69 -18.52
N ASP A 207 11.67 -1.31 -17.34
CA ASP A 207 10.78 -0.15 -17.13
C ASP A 207 11.55 0.99 -16.45
N SER A 208 11.72 2.12 -17.14
CA SER A 208 12.51 3.27 -16.66
C SER A 208 11.94 3.93 -15.40
N ARG A 209 10.67 3.64 -15.06
CA ARG A 209 10.04 4.09 -13.81
C ARG A 209 10.59 3.34 -12.60
N PHE A 210 11.35 2.26 -12.83
CA PHE A 210 11.80 1.33 -11.80
C PHE A 210 13.31 1.06 -11.83
N ARG A 211 13.85 0.81 -10.64
CA ARG A 211 15.15 0.17 -10.42
C ARG A 211 14.99 -1.11 -9.61
N LYS A 212 16.00 -1.98 -9.62
CA LYS A 212 15.99 -3.17 -8.77
C LYS A 212 16.26 -2.78 -7.30
N GLY A 213 15.44 -3.27 -6.37
CA GLY A 213 15.63 -3.07 -4.94
C GLY A 213 16.77 -3.89 -4.34
N SER A 214 17.20 -3.53 -3.14
CA SER A 214 18.40 -4.07 -2.46
C SER A 214 18.17 -5.40 -1.73
N GLY A 215 17.59 -6.38 -2.42
CA GLY A 215 17.36 -7.74 -1.90
C GLY A 215 15.88 -8.17 -1.93
N PRO A 216 15.61 -9.46 -1.69
CA PRO A 216 14.25 -9.99 -1.65
C PRO A 216 13.50 -9.56 -0.38
N ALA A 217 12.17 -9.60 -0.45
CA ALA A 217 11.30 -9.54 0.71
C ALA A 217 11.65 -10.70 1.68
N PRO A 218 11.82 -10.44 2.98
CA PRO A 218 12.11 -11.48 3.95
C PRO A 218 10.98 -12.51 4.03
N ALA A 219 11.34 -13.80 4.02
CA ALA A 219 10.37 -14.87 4.24
C ALA A 219 10.01 -15.05 5.72
N ALA A 220 10.95 -14.74 6.61
CA ALA A 220 10.78 -14.84 8.06
C ALA A 220 10.00 -13.65 8.65
N PRO A 221 9.46 -13.76 9.86
CA PRO A 221 8.97 -12.61 10.62
C PRO A 221 10.03 -11.54 10.74
N LEU A 222 9.58 -10.28 10.83
CA LEU A 222 10.45 -9.14 11.06
C LEU A 222 10.18 -8.57 12.44
N SER A 223 11.23 -8.31 13.19
CA SER A 223 11.13 -7.50 14.40
C SER A 223 10.88 -6.03 14.03
N VAL A 224 10.39 -5.25 15.00
CA VAL A 224 10.21 -3.80 14.85
C VAL A 224 11.55 -3.12 14.53
N GLU A 225 12.65 -3.58 15.11
CA GLU A 225 14.01 -3.05 14.88
C GLU A 225 14.48 -3.31 13.46
N GLN A 226 14.20 -4.49 12.92
CA GLN A 226 14.51 -4.80 11.52
C GLN A 226 13.68 -3.92 10.57
N ALA A 227 12.40 -3.72 10.88
CA ALA A 227 11.54 -2.80 10.12
C ALA A 227 12.06 -1.35 10.18
N LYS A 228 12.45 -0.85 11.37
CA LYS A 228 13.10 0.46 11.55
C LYS A 228 14.38 0.58 10.71
N ALA A 229 15.25 -0.43 10.75
CA ALA A 229 16.50 -0.42 9.99
C ALA A 229 16.29 -0.42 8.47
N ILE A 230 15.26 -1.10 7.98
CA ILE A 230 14.85 -1.01 6.57
C ILE A 230 14.36 0.40 6.27
N LEU A 231 13.46 0.93 7.10
CA LEU A 231 12.84 2.23 6.87
C LEU A 231 13.87 3.37 6.83
N THR A 232 14.80 3.41 7.78
CA THR A 232 15.90 4.39 7.80
C THR A 232 16.66 4.44 6.48
N ARG A 233 16.94 3.28 5.86
CA ARG A 233 17.65 3.21 4.57
C ARG A 233 16.81 3.67 3.38
N THR A 234 15.48 3.58 3.48
CA THR A 234 14.57 4.03 2.43
C THR A 234 14.39 5.54 2.49
N CYS A 235 14.27 6.11 3.68
CA CYS A 235 14.00 7.54 3.91
C CYS A 235 15.20 8.48 3.77
N GLN A 236 16.42 7.95 3.77
CA GLN A 236 17.66 8.74 3.64
C GLN A 236 18.10 8.93 2.17
N ARG A 237 17.24 8.61 1.20
CA ARG A 237 17.53 8.70 -0.25
C ARG A 237 16.76 9.85 -0.87
#